data_AF-A0A2R9T2L5-F1
#
_entry.id   AF-A0A2R9T2L5-F1
#
_cell.length_a   1.000
_cell.length_b   1.000
_cell.length_c   1.000
_cell.angle_alpha   90.00
_cell.angle_beta   90.00
_cell.angle_gamma   90.00
#
_symmetry.space_group_name_H-M   'P 1'
#
loop_
_entity.id
_entity.type
_entity.pdbx_description
1 polymer ?
#
loop_
_entity_poly.entity_id
_entity_poly.type
_entity_poly.pdbx_seq_one_letter_code
_entity_poly.pdbx_strand_id
1 'polypeptide(L)'
;MAGGINTPYELFRKVGDQLHVLGMGDLEFWYYLSAMTEGPHALLDINGAASFPRFKAKAPDFRDCMLQVTSLGRDVLAAKSDYAHTNIVDKWIGGLHLQGKAPLWRWDLQQRTIVLAGESE
;
A
#
# COMPACT_ATOMS: atom_id res chain seq x y z
N MET A 1 7.94 -20.95 1.29
CA MET A 1 6.87 -20.01 0.84
C MET A 1 6.29 -19.38 2.09
N ALA A 2 6.40 -18.06 2.26
CA ALA A 2 5.81 -17.40 3.42
C ALA A 2 4.28 -17.51 3.33
N GLY A 3 3.65 -18.16 4.30
CA GLY A 3 2.19 -18.34 4.35
C GLY A 3 1.51 -17.00 4.65
N GLY A 4 0.67 -16.54 3.72
CA GLY A 4 -0.06 -15.28 3.84
C GLY A 4 -1.31 -15.29 2.96
N ILE A 5 -2.21 -14.33 3.21
CA ILE A 5 -3.38 -14.12 2.36
C ILE A 5 -2.92 -13.56 1.02
N ASN A 6 -3.39 -14.15 -0.07
CA ASN A 6 -2.95 -13.85 -1.42
C ASN A 6 -4.07 -13.40 -2.37
N THR A 7 -5.31 -13.26 -1.89
CA THR A 7 -6.42 -12.73 -2.71
C THR A 7 -6.83 -11.35 -2.19
N PRO A 8 -7.20 -10.39 -3.07
CA PRO A 8 -7.52 -9.04 -2.66
C PRO A 8 -8.69 -8.94 -1.68
N TYR A 9 -9.75 -9.73 -1.91
CA TYR A 9 -10.96 -9.70 -1.07
C TYR A 9 -10.73 -10.25 0.32
N GLU A 10 -9.95 -11.33 0.46
CA GLU A 10 -9.61 -11.84 1.78
C GLU A 10 -8.69 -10.89 2.54
N LEU A 11 -7.79 -10.20 1.82
CA LEU A 11 -6.92 -9.20 2.40
C LEU A 11 -7.74 -7.99 2.90
N PHE A 12 -8.67 -7.49 2.07
CA PHE A 12 -9.59 -6.42 2.45
C PHE A 12 -10.40 -6.79 3.70
N ARG A 13 -10.99 -8.01 3.73
CA ARG A 13 -11.72 -8.49 4.91
C ARG A 13 -10.83 -8.49 6.15
N LYS A 14 -9.64 -9.10 6.09
CA LYS A 14 -8.74 -9.18 7.25
C LYS A 14 -8.29 -7.79 7.73
N VAL A 15 -7.92 -6.90 6.82
CA VAL A 15 -7.50 -5.54 7.17
C VAL A 15 -8.67 -4.74 7.71
N GLY A 16 -9.87 -4.88 7.11
CA GLY A 16 -11.10 -4.31 7.60
C GLY A 16 -11.40 -4.73 9.04
N ASP A 17 -11.31 -6.03 9.35
CA ASP A 17 -11.54 -6.53 10.71
C ASP A 17 -10.54 -5.92 11.72
N GLN A 18 -9.26 -5.83 11.34
CA GLN A 18 -8.18 -5.35 12.21
C GLN A 18 -8.14 -3.83 12.39
N LEU A 19 -8.42 -3.08 11.33
CA LEU A 19 -8.26 -1.62 11.28
C LEU A 19 -9.59 -0.91 11.02
N HIS A 20 -10.74 -1.54 11.34
CA HIS A 20 -12.08 -0.98 11.12
C HIS A 20 -12.25 0.45 11.67
N VAL A 21 -11.54 0.79 12.75
CA VAL A 21 -11.56 2.14 13.35
C VAL A 21 -11.10 3.23 12.37
N LEU A 22 -10.29 2.91 11.37
CA LEU A 22 -9.83 3.84 10.34
C LEU A 22 -10.90 4.08 9.25
N GLY A 23 -11.95 3.25 9.19
CA GLY A 23 -13.07 3.45 8.26
C GLY A 23 -12.73 3.32 6.79
N MET A 24 -11.69 2.55 6.43
CA MET A 24 -11.23 2.42 5.05
C MET A 24 -12.25 1.67 4.17
N GLY A 25 -12.75 2.35 3.15
CA GLY A 25 -13.64 1.77 2.14
C GLY A 25 -12.91 0.85 1.16
N ASP A 26 -13.67 0.07 0.40
CA ASP A 26 -13.14 -0.85 -0.60
C ASP A 26 -12.36 -0.11 -1.71
N LEU A 27 -12.92 0.96 -2.28
CA LEU A 27 -12.24 1.75 -3.33
C LEU A 27 -10.92 2.37 -2.85
N GLU A 28 -10.87 2.84 -1.62
CA GLU A 28 -9.64 3.37 -1.02
C GLU A 28 -8.61 2.25 -0.81
N PHE A 29 -9.06 1.09 -0.32
CA PHE A 29 -8.20 -0.08 -0.17
C PHE A 29 -7.64 -0.56 -1.52
N TRP A 30 -8.47 -0.63 -2.57
CA TRP A 30 -8.05 -1.00 -3.92
C TRP A 30 -7.05 0.00 -4.50
N TYR A 31 -7.21 1.30 -4.22
CA TYR A 31 -6.26 2.33 -4.62
C TYR A 31 -4.88 2.09 -3.99
N TYR A 32 -4.81 1.84 -2.68
CA TYR A 32 -3.53 1.54 -2.03
C TYR A 32 -2.92 0.23 -2.52
N LEU A 33 -3.76 -0.80 -2.75
CA LEU A 33 -3.29 -2.07 -3.26
C LEU A 33 -2.75 -1.94 -4.69
N SER A 34 -3.39 -1.14 -5.56
CA SER A 34 -2.89 -0.87 -6.91
C SER A 34 -1.58 -0.10 -6.89
N ALA A 35 -1.48 0.93 -6.03
CA ALA A 35 -0.25 1.71 -5.87
C ALA A 35 0.95 0.84 -5.42
N MET A 36 0.70 -0.23 -4.67
CA MET A 36 1.74 -1.21 -4.28
C MET A 36 2.14 -2.17 -5.42
N THR A 37 1.38 -2.23 -6.51
CA THR A 37 1.65 -3.09 -7.69
C THR A 37 2.19 -2.34 -8.90
N GLU A 38 2.25 -1.01 -8.83
CA GLU A 38 2.59 -0.16 -9.97
C GLU A 38 4.05 0.31 -9.92
N GLY A 39 4.63 0.53 -11.12
CA GLY A 39 5.93 1.16 -11.28
C GLY A 39 7.15 0.26 -10.99
N PRO A 40 8.38 0.82 -11.11
CA PRO A 40 9.63 0.06 -10.96
C PRO A 40 9.94 -0.37 -9.53
N HIS A 41 9.18 0.13 -8.55
CA HIS A 41 9.36 -0.12 -7.12
C HIS A 41 8.12 -0.81 -6.51
N ALA A 42 7.45 -1.67 -7.28
CA ALA A 42 6.30 -2.43 -6.78
C ALA A 42 6.68 -3.31 -5.56
N LEU A 43 5.85 -3.26 -4.52
CA LEU A 43 5.97 -4.10 -3.33
C LEU A 43 5.21 -5.43 -3.49
N LEU A 44 4.23 -5.45 -4.38
CA LEU A 44 3.38 -6.58 -4.68
C LEU A 44 3.34 -6.83 -6.19
N ASP A 45 3.39 -8.09 -6.59
CA ASP A 45 3.01 -8.55 -7.92
C ASP A 45 1.55 -8.98 -7.90
N ILE A 46 0.86 -8.76 -9.01
CA ILE A 46 -0.53 -9.21 -9.23
C ILE A 46 -0.59 -10.11 -10.46
N ASN A 47 -1.16 -11.30 -10.28
CA ASN A 47 -1.33 -12.29 -11.33
C ASN A 47 -2.82 -12.55 -11.56
N GLY A 48 -3.27 -12.53 -12.82
CA GLY A 48 -4.65 -12.87 -13.17
C GLY A 48 -5.64 -11.70 -13.17
N ALA A 49 -5.18 -10.44 -13.02
CA ALA A 49 -6.03 -9.27 -13.25
C ALA A 49 -5.30 -8.24 -14.12
N ALA A 50 -6.04 -7.64 -15.07
CA ALA A 50 -5.54 -6.55 -15.89
C ALA A 50 -5.66 -5.17 -15.21
N SER A 51 -6.55 -5.03 -14.22
CA SER A 51 -6.80 -3.77 -13.52
C SER A 51 -7.47 -3.97 -12.16
N PHE A 52 -7.45 -2.92 -11.34
CA PHE A 52 -8.20 -2.83 -10.09
C PHE A 52 -9.56 -2.18 -10.31
N PRO A 53 -10.60 -2.53 -9.53
CA PRO A 53 -11.88 -1.83 -9.53
C PRO A 53 -11.69 -0.35 -9.19
N ARG A 54 -12.43 0.53 -9.88
CA ARG A 54 -12.45 1.98 -9.59
C ARG A 54 -13.89 2.49 -9.59
N PHE A 55 -14.08 3.73 -9.16
CA PHE A 55 -15.41 4.35 -9.24
C PHE A 55 -15.92 4.32 -10.68
N LYS A 56 -17.10 3.69 -10.88
CA LYS A 56 -17.74 3.46 -12.19
C LYS A 56 -16.97 2.55 -13.18
N ALA A 57 -15.89 1.90 -12.75
CA ALA A 57 -15.14 0.96 -13.59
C ALA A 57 -15.02 -0.41 -12.91
N LYS A 58 -15.51 -1.44 -13.59
CA LYS A 58 -15.45 -2.82 -13.12
C LYS A 58 -14.12 -3.45 -13.52
N ALA A 59 -13.63 -4.39 -12.71
CA ALA A 59 -12.53 -5.28 -13.03
C ALA A 59 -12.98 -6.73 -12.80
N PRO A 60 -13.53 -7.41 -13.83
CA PRO A 60 -14.15 -8.73 -13.67
C PRO A 60 -13.19 -9.78 -13.09
N ASP A 61 -11.94 -9.78 -13.54
CA ASP A 61 -10.93 -10.79 -13.16
C ASP A 61 -10.26 -10.48 -11.81
N PHE A 62 -10.55 -9.32 -11.21
CA PHE A 62 -9.93 -8.88 -9.97
C PHE A 62 -10.22 -9.80 -8.79
N ARG A 63 -11.37 -10.46 -8.79
CA ARG A 63 -11.76 -11.37 -7.70
C ARG A 63 -10.86 -12.59 -7.60
N ASP A 64 -10.42 -13.09 -8.75
CA ASP A 64 -9.69 -14.35 -8.86
C ASP A 64 -8.18 -14.15 -8.99
N CYS A 65 -7.72 -12.90 -8.91
CA CYS A 65 -6.31 -12.60 -8.99
C CYS A 65 -5.56 -12.96 -7.70
N MET A 66 -4.25 -13.16 -7.87
CA MET A 66 -3.35 -13.51 -6.79
C MET A 66 -2.28 -12.44 -6.61
N LEU A 67 -2.08 -12.04 -5.36
CA LEU A 67 -1.04 -11.13 -4.92
C LEU A 67 0.16 -11.92 -4.41
N GLN A 68 1.36 -11.45 -4.75
CA GLN A 68 2.62 -12.00 -4.26
C GLN A 68 3.53 -10.87 -3.82
N VAL A 69 4.28 -11.07 -2.74
CA VAL A 69 5.25 -10.06 -2.28
C VAL A 69 6.48 -10.10 -3.18
N THR A 70 6.93 -8.94 -3.68
CA THR A 70 8.13 -8.84 -4.51
C THR A 70 9.41 -9.03 -3.69
N SER A 71 10.58 -9.04 -4.33
CA SER A 71 11.86 -8.97 -3.60
C SER A 71 11.94 -7.69 -2.77
N LEU A 72 11.62 -6.54 -3.37
CA LEU A 72 11.59 -5.26 -2.67
C LEU A 72 10.58 -5.27 -1.52
N GLY A 73 9.39 -5.83 -1.71
CA GLY A 73 8.40 -5.98 -0.65
C GLY A 73 8.89 -6.82 0.53
N ARG A 74 9.67 -7.88 0.27
CA ARG A 74 10.31 -8.66 1.33
C ARG A 74 11.38 -7.86 2.07
N ASP A 75 12.17 -7.06 1.36
CA ASP A 75 13.18 -6.21 1.98
C ASP A 75 12.54 -5.11 2.85
N VAL A 76 11.44 -4.51 2.41
CA VAL A 76 10.66 -3.54 3.21
C VAL A 76 10.09 -4.19 4.47
N LEU A 77 9.46 -5.37 4.36
CA LEU A 77 8.95 -6.11 5.52
C LEU A 77 10.05 -6.52 6.51
N ALA A 78 11.27 -6.75 6.01
CA ALA A 78 12.44 -7.05 6.82
C ALA A 78 13.17 -5.80 7.34
N ALA A 79 12.61 -4.60 7.14
CA ALA A 79 13.22 -3.31 7.48
C ALA A 79 14.62 -3.08 6.85
N LYS A 80 14.91 -3.73 5.71
CA LYS A 80 16.15 -3.56 4.93
C LYS A 80 16.06 -2.46 3.88
N SER A 81 14.85 -1.99 3.60
CA SER A 81 14.58 -0.92 2.66
C SER A 81 13.41 -0.10 3.16
N ASP A 82 13.51 1.22 3.03
CA ASP A 82 12.43 2.12 3.37
C ASP A 82 11.69 2.55 2.09
N TYR A 83 10.44 2.11 1.98
CA TYR A 83 9.60 2.42 0.83
C TYR A 83 9.33 3.92 0.68
N ALA A 84 9.28 4.67 1.78
CA ALA A 84 9.08 6.11 1.74
C ALA A 84 10.21 6.79 0.97
N HIS A 85 11.46 6.35 1.12
CA HIS A 85 12.60 6.92 0.39
C HIS A 85 12.69 6.46 -1.06
N THR A 86 11.94 5.43 -1.45
CA THR A 86 12.04 4.78 -2.76
C THR A 86 11.01 5.33 -3.74
N ASN A 87 9.84 5.77 -3.27
CA ASN A 87 8.75 6.19 -4.15
C ASN A 87 8.57 7.73 -4.21
N ILE A 88 8.14 8.22 -5.37
CA ILE A 88 7.68 9.60 -5.53
C ILE A 88 6.25 9.66 -5.03
N VAL A 89 5.96 10.61 -4.14
CA VAL A 89 4.59 10.84 -3.69
C VAL A 89 3.93 11.78 -4.70
N ASP A 90 2.78 11.37 -5.23
CA ASP A 90 1.88 12.21 -6.02
C ASP A 90 0.42 11.87 -5.65
N LYS A 91 -0.12 12.51 -4.62
CA LYS A 91 -1.48 12.25 -4.14
C LYS A 91 -2.13 13.45 -3.45
N TRP A 92 -3.46 13.44 -3.46
CA TRP A 92 -4.27 14.39 -2.71
C TRP A 92 -4.69 13.83 -1.35
N ILE A 93 -4.56 14.62 -0.29
CA ILE A 93 -5.08 14.32 1.04
C ILE A 93 -5.90 15.51 1.54
N GLY A 94 -7.22 15.38 1.63
CA GLY A 94 -8.10 16.40 2.22
C GLY A 94 -8.03 17.80 1.58
N GLY A 95 -7.48 17.93 0.37
CA GLY A 95 -7.25 19.22 -0.31
C GLY A 95 -5.78 19.66 -0.37
N LEU A 96 -4.85 18.90 0.22
CA LEU A 96 -3.42 19.09 0.06
C LEU A 96 -2.88 18.17 -1.03
N HIS A 97 -2.23 18.74 -2.05
CA HIS A 97 -1.51 17.97 -3.06
C HIS A 97 -0.07 17.72 -2.58
N LEU A 98 0.24 16.46 -2.32
CA LEU A 98 1.60 16.01 -1.98
C LEU A 98 2.28 15.56 -3.26
N GLN A 99 3.31 16.30 -3.69
CA GLN A 99 4.09 15.98 -4.89
C GLN A 99 5.60 16.04 -4.59
N GLY A 100 6.37 15.08 -5.10
CA GLY A 100 7.84 15.09 -5.08
C GLY A 100 8.44 13.92 -4.30
N LYS A 101 9.71 14.07 -3.87
CA LYS A 101 10.33 13.09 -2.96
C LYS A 101 9.51 13.02 -1.67
N ALA A 102 9.38 11.82 -1.12
CA ALA A 102 8.53 11.61 0.04
C ALA A 102 8.80 12.64 1.16
N PRO A 103 7.74 13.11 1.84
CA PRO A 103 7.88 14.09 2.89
C PRO A 103 8.90 13.61 3.93
N LEU A 104 9.77 14.52 4.37
CA LEU A 104 10.76 14.26 5.42
C LEU A 104 10.11 14.06 6.79
N TRP A 105 8.80 13.80 6.89
CA TRP A 105 8.10 13.62 8.15
C TRP A 105 7.27 12.34 8.10
N ARG A 106 7.25 11.61 9.21
CA ARG A 106 6.50 10.36 9.37
C ARG A 106 5.78 10.34 10.71
N TRP A 107 4.67 9.62 10.75
CA TRP A 107 3.98 9.33 12.00
C TRP A 107 4.72 8.25 12.76
N ASP A 108 5.20 8.55 13.96
CA ASP A 108 5.73 7.58 14.89
C ASP A 108 4.58 7.02 15.73
N LEU A 109 4.27 5.73 15.56
CA LEU A 109 3.17 5.08 16.29
C LEU A 109 3.44 4.93 17.79
N GLN A 110 4.71 4.82 18.20
CA GLN A 110 5.12 4.61 19.58
C GLN A 110 5.06 5.92 20.36
N GLN A 111 5.61 6.99 19.80
CA GLN A 111 5.62 8.33 20.38
C GLN A 111 4.34 9.12 20.10
N ARG A 112 3.53 8.68 19.12
CA ARG A 112 2.32 9.38 18.65
C ARG A 112 2.60 10.82 18.27
N THR A 113 3.72 11.02 17.58
CA THR A 113 4.16 12.34 17.10
C THR A 113 4.60 12.25 15.65
N ILE A 114 4.76 13.41 15.03
CA ILE A 114 5.39 13.52 13.73
C ILE A 114 6.90 13.68 13.94
N VAL A 115 7.69 12.80 13.37
CA VAL A 115 9.17 12.84 13.43
C VAL A 115 9.76 13.07 12.05
N LEU A 116 10.97 13.63 12.00
CA LEU A 116 11.67 13.81 10.73
C LEU A 116 12.35 12.49 10.28
N ALA A 117 12.21 12.15 9.00
CA ALA A 117 12.88 11.02 8.37
C ALA A 117 14.38 11.35 8.24
N GLY A 118 15.16 10.88 9.21
CA GLY A 118 16.59 11.19 9.37
C GLY A 118 17.06 11.19 10.83
N GLU A 119 16.14 11.24 11.80
CA GLU A 119 16.45 11.18 13.24
C GLU A 119 16.17 9.79 13.83
N SER A 120 16.80 8.76 13.25
CA SER A 120 16.87 7.45 13.91
C SER A 120 18.34 7.07 14.01
N GLU A 121 18.84 7.14 15.24
CA GLU A 121 20.13 6.66 15.71
C GLU A 121 20.20 5.13 15.68
#